data_AF-E2B5Q7-F1
#
_entry.id   AF-E2B5Q7-F1
#
_cell.length_a   1.000
_cell.length_b   1.000
_cell.length_c   1.000
_cell.angle_alpha   90.00
_cell.angle_beta   90.00
_cell.angle_gamma   90.00
#
_symmetry.space_group_name_H-M   'P 1'
#
loop_
_entity.id
_entity.type
_entity.pdbx_description
1 polymer ?
#
loop_
_entity_poly.entity_id
_entity_poly.type
_entity_poly.pdbx_seq_one_letter_code
_entity_poly.pdbx_strand_id
1 'polypeptide(L)'
;MISYCSEEHRLWHQPQHREICDVIRNINYNIWDSRNMMRDKWIKFKEKNVRRIKQELRRELEPYEEQMFLYPKSCLICYHQINLPIDCRYCCSSTCCVHTLDNQAHKCKERAKCFNLDKQYAIKNKGDQKISIKFLCLEMDIRAVPNMALFVGMCIQRDKQHRNWTLDDYAYTDVFSKPLTLFYGMRQISSPNHFDMSGTFIVHIITGGSMDIRNLSAWEILLHQQKMSTILTIVMIGPELQDKQDTLKTCGLQSFRKV
;
A
#
# COMPACT_ATOMS: atom_id res chain seq x y z
N MET A 1 7.05 17.69 -8.45
CA MET A 1 6.23 17.85 -9.67
C MET A 1 6.09 16.48 -10.33
N ILE A 2 4.99 16.26 -11.05
CA ILE A 2 4.71 14.99 -11.77
C ILE A 2 5.77 14.79 -12.85
N SER A 3 6.38 13.60 -12.89
CA SER A 3 7.31 13.20 -13.94
C SER A 3 6.54 12.58 -15.10
N TYR A 4 6.78 13.08 -16.30
CA TYR A 4 6.18 12.56 -17.54
C TYR A 4 7.22 11.85 -18.37
N CYS A 5 6.83 10.79 -19.08
CA CYS A 5 7.75 10.07 -19.97
C CYS A 5 7.99 10.79 -21.32
N SER A 6 7.12 11.74 -21.68
CA SER A 6 7.25 12.58 -22.86
C SER A 6 6.52 13.91 -22.67
N GLU A 7 6.91 14.90 -23.46
CA GLU A 7 6.22 16.19 -23.50
C GLU A 7 4.77 16.05 -23.98
N GLU A 8 4.52 15.12 -24.90
CA GLU A 8 3.19 14.78 -25.37
C GLU A 8 2.26 14.33 -24.23
N HIS A 9 2.71 13.41 -23.36
CA HIS A 9 1.93 12.99 -22.19
C HIS A 9 1.75 14.11 -21.17
N ARG A 10 2.74 15.01 -21.03
CA ARG A 10 2.61 16.20 -20.19
C ARG A 10 1.50 17.12 -20.69
N LEU A 11 1.45 17.37 -22.01
CA LEU A 11 0.41 18.17 -22.63
C LEU A 11 -0.97 17.50 -22.57
N TRP A 12 -1.02 16.17 -22.72
CA TRP A 12 -2.26 15.40 -22.61
C TRP A 12 -2.90 15.51 -21.22
N HIS A 13 -2.10 15.48 -20.14
CA HIS A 13 -2.60 15.69 -18.78
C HIS A 13 -2.74 17.18 -18.38
N GLN A 14 -2.31 18.12 -19.23
CA GLN A 14 -2.36 19.55 -18.91
C GLN A 14 -3.75 20.02 -18.44
N PRO A 15 -4.87 19.62 -19.08
CA PRO A 15 -6.20 20.03 -18.62
C PRO A 15 -6.53 19.54 -17.21
N GLN A 16 -6.05 18.33 -16.84
CA GLN A 16 -6.34 17.70 -15.54
C GLN A 16 -5.68 18.45 -14.38
N HIS A 17 -4.44 18.92 -14.56
CA HIS A 17 -3.68 19.57 -13.50
C HIS A 17 -3.59 21.10 -13.65
N ARG A 18 -4.34 21.71 -14.58
CA ARG A 18 -4.28 23.15 -14.87
C ARG A 18 -4.60 23.98 -13.64
N GLU A 19 -5.71 23.66 -12.99
CA GLU A 19 -6.23 24.40 -11.84
C GLU A 19 -5.22 24.43 -10.67
N ILE A 20 -4.72 23.26 -10.27
CA ILE A 20 -3.70 23.15 -9.22
C ILE A 20 -2.38 23.81 -9.62
N CYS A 21 -1.99 23.72 -10.90
CA CYS A 21 -0.79 24.38 -11.40
C CYS A 21 -0.91 25.91 -11.27
N ASP A 22 -2.07 26.47 -11.58
CA ASP A 22 -2.35 27.90 -11.45
C ASP A 22 -2.28 28.35 -9.99
N VAL A 23 -2.85 27.57 -9.06
CA VAL A 23 -2.73 27.84 -7.61
C VAL A 23 -1.27 27.81 -7.16
N ILE A 24 -0.51 26.75 -7.51
CA ILE A 24 0.91 26.62 -7.14
C ILE A 24 1.75 27.79 -7.68
N ARG A 25 1.42 28.31 -8.86
CA ARG A 25 2.14 29.44 -9.45
C ARG A 25 1.86 30.76 -8.73
N ASN A 26 0.68 30.91 -8.13
CA ASN A 26 0.21 32.16 -7.54
C ASN A 26 0.43 32.26 -6.03
N ILE A 27 0.88 31.20 -5.36
CA ILE A 27 1.17 31.24 -3.92
C ILE A 27 2.45 32.02 -3.61
N ASN A 28 2.38 32.90 -2.60
CA ASN A 28 3.49 33.76 -2.17
C ASN A 28 4.50 33.08 -1.22
N TYR A 29 4.50 31.74 -1.13
CA TYR A 29 5.42 30.99 -0.28
C TYR A 29 6.00 29.79 -1.01
N ASN A 30 7.23 29.43 -0.66
CA ASN A 30 7.90 28.32 -1.33
C ASN A 30 7.47 26.97 -0.72
N ILE A 31 6.56 26.27 -1.40
CA ILE A 31 6.15 24.90 -1.06
C ILE A 31 7.29 23.87 -1.18
N TRP A 32 8.43 24.25 -1.75
CA TRP A 32 9.59 23.40 -1.97
C TRP A 32 10.77 23.71 -1.05
N ASP A 33 10.69 24.75 -0.22
CA ASP A 33 11.80 25.12 0.68
C ASP A 33 11.82 24.27 1.95
N SER A 34 12.36 23.06 1.80
CA SER A 34 12.55 22.08 2.86
C SER A 34 13.97 22.06 3.42
N ARG A 35 14.78 23.08 3.11
CA ARG A 35 16.20 23.10 3.49
C ARG A 35 16.37 22.96 5.00
N ASN A 36 17.33 22.11 5.39
CA ASN A 36 17.74 21.89 6.78
C ASN A 36 16.60 21.44 7.72
N MET A 37 15.51 20.89 7.19
CA MET A 37 14.44 20.33 8.02
C MET A 37 14.85 18.97 8.56
N MET A 38 14.62 18.74 9.85
CA MET A 38 14.62 17.39 10.40
C MET A 38 13.37 16.62 9.97
N ARG A 39 13.40 15.29 10.05
CA ARG A 39 12.30 14.40 9.62
C ARG A 39 10.91 14.85 10.10
N ASP A 40 10.75 15.17 11.38
CA ASP A 40 9.45 15.53 11.93
C ASP A 40 8.95 16.89 11.43
N LYS A 41 9.88 17.84 11.28
CA LYS A 41 9.56 19.15 10.66
C LYS A 41 9.18 18.99 9.19
N TRP A 42 9.86 18.09 8.49
CA TRP A 42 9.58 17.76 7.10
C TRP A 42 8.19 17.12 6.93
N ILE A 43 7.82 16.15 7.78
CA ILE A 43 6.47 15.56 7.77
C ILE A 43 5.40 16.64 7.98
N LYS A 44 5.55 17.48 9.02
CA LYS A 44 4.62 18.58 9.30
C LYS A 44 4.56 19.60 8.17
N PHE A 45 5.69 19.86 7.51
CA PHE A 45 5.75 20.76 6.37
C PHE A 45 4.92 20.25 5.19
N LYS A 46 5.02 18.96 4.85
CA LYS A 46 4.21 18.34 3.79
C LYS A 46 2.72 18.43 4.09
N GLU A 47 2.30 18.05 5.30
CA GLU A 47 0.90 18.15 5.72
C GLU A 47 0.37 19.59 5.68
N LYS A 48 1.20 20.56 6.09
CA LYS A 48 0.85 21.98 6.04
C LYS A 48 0.66 22.45 4.60
N ASN A 49 1.49 21.98 3.67
CA ASN A 49 1.35 22.31 2.26
C ASN A 49 0.08 21.70 1.67
N VAL A 50 -0.23 20.44 1.95
CA VAL A 50 -1.50 19.80 1.54
C VAL A 50 -2.70 20.63 2.01
N ARG A 51 -2.74 20.97 3.32
CA ARG A 51 -3.84 21.77 3.88
C ARG A 51 -3.98 23.15 3.23
N ARG A 52 -2.86 23.83 2.99
CA ARG A 52 -2.88 25.15 2.36
C ARG A 52 -3.35 25.09 0.91
N ILE A 53 -2.86 24.13 0.12
CA ILE A 53 -3.28 24.00 -1.27
C ILE A 53 -4.76 23.63 -1.36
N LYS A 54 -5.27 22.75 -0.48
CA LYS A 54 -6.72 22.50 -0.34
C LYS A 54 -7.52 23.78 -0.09
N GLN A 55 -7.04 24.64 0.81
CA GLN A 55 -7.68 25.93 1.11
C GLN A 55 -7.69 26.89 -0.08
N GLU A 56 -6.57 27.00 -0.79
CA GLU A 56 -6.47 27.87 -1.97
C GLU A 56 -7.32 27.37 -3.15
N LEU A 57 -7.37 26.04 -3.38
CA LEU A 57 -8.21 25.42 -4.40
C LEU A 57 -9.70 25.43 -4.07
N ARG A 58 -10.07 25.54 -2.78
CA ARG A 58 -11.47 25.48 -2.29
C ARG A 58 -12.20 24.19 -2.67
N ARG A 59 -11.47 23.10 -2.84
CA ARG A 59 -11.97 21.74 -3.03
C ARG A 59 -11.00 20.73 -2.41
N GLU A 60 -11.46 19.49 -2.28
CA GLU A 60 -10.54 18.40 -1.97
C GLU A 60 -9.53 18.19 -3.10
N LEU A 61 -8.35 17.70 -2.73
CA LEU A 61 -7.35 17.29 -3.70
C LEU A 61 -7.74 15.94 -4.28
N GLU A 62 -7.52 15.80 -5.58
CA GLU A 62 -7.52 14.48 -6.21
C GLU A 62 -6.37 13.65 -5.61
N PRO A 63 -6.50 12.31 -5.54
CA PRO A 63 -5.47 11.46 -4.91
C PRO A 63 -4.06 11.68 -5.47
N TYR A 64 -3.93 11.91 -6.78
CA TYR A 64 -2.63 12.17 -7.41
C TYR A 64 -2.07 13.57 -7.05
N GLU A 65 -2.93 14.57 -6.83
CA GLU A 65 -2.54 15.91 -6.40
C GLU A 65 -2.03 15.87 -4.96
N GLU A 66 -2.70 15.13 -4.07
CA GLU A 66 -2.25 14.94 -2.70
C GLU A 66 -0.89 14.22 -2.64
N GLN A 67 -0.72 13.18 -3.47
CA GLN A 67 0.56 12.48 -3.61
C GLN A 67 1.72 13.39 -4.03
N MET A 68 1.48 14.42 -4.86
CA MET A 68 2.52 15.38 -5.27
C MET A 68 3.18 16.09 -4.08
N PHE A 69 2.42 16.34 -3.00
CA PHE A 69 2.90 17.03 -1.80
C PHE A 69 3.31 16.08 -0.68
N LEU A 70 2.70 14.89 -0.60
CA LEU A 70 3.06 13.88 0.39
C LEU A 70 4.33 13.11 0.02
N TYR A 71 4.60 12.94 -1.28
CA TYR A 71 5.73 12.17 -1.80
C TYR A 71 6.59 12.97 -2.80
N PRO A 72 7.02 14.19 -2.48
CA PRO A 72 7.81 14.96 -3.40
C PRO A 72 9.22 14.35 -3.52
N LYS A 73 9.77 14.39 -4.73
CA LYS A 73 11.17 14.06 -4.97
C LYS A 73 12.04 14.96 -4.09
N SER A 74 12.81 14.34 -3.20
CA SER A 74 13.60 15.02 -2.18
C SER A 74 14.91 14.26 -1.93
N CYS A 75 15.95 14.97 -1.46
CA CYS A 75 17.16 14.33 -0.99
C CYS A 75 16.83 13.45 0.21
N LEU A 76 17.29 12.20 0.20
CA LEU A 76 17.01 11.26 1.28
C LEU A 76 17.54 11.70 2.66
N ILE A 77 18.60 12.51 2.68
CA ILE A 77 19.30 12.90 3.91
C ILE A 77 18.81 14.24 4.43
N CYS A 78 18.82 15.28 3.59
CA CYS A 78 18.49 16.65 4.01
C CYS A 78 17.11 17.14 3.56
N TYR A 79 16.32 16.28 2.89
CA TYR A 79 14.99 16.57 2.35
C TYR A 79 14.90 17.74 1.36
N HIS A 80 16.03 18.30 0.91
CA HIS A 80 16.06 19.33 -0.12
C HIS A 80 15.34 18.86 -1.40
N GLN A 81 14.58 19.74 -2.07
CA GLN A 81 13.73 19.36 -3.21
C GLN A 81 14.16 20.01 -4.54
N ILE A 82 14.99 21.04 -4.50
CA ILE A 82 15.34 21.86 -5.66
C ILE A 82 16.66 21.36 -6.24
N ASN A 83 16.82 21.43 -7.57
CA ASN A 83 18.07 21.09 -8.27
C ASN A 83 18.69 19.76 -7.83
N LEU A 84 17.83 18.76 -7.60
CA LEU A 84 18.28 17.44 -7.19
C LEU A 84 19.01 16.76 -8.35
N PRO A 85 20.15 16.10 -8.08
CA PRO A 85 20.91 15.41 -9.11
C PRO A 85 20.20 14.14 -9.56
N ILE A 86 20.87 13.40 -10.44
CA ILE A 86 20.38 12.14 -11.00
C ILE A 86 20.11 11.14 -9.87
N ASP A 87 19.03 10.38 -10.02
CA ASP A 87 18.66 9.33 -9.09
C ASP A 87 19.76 8.26 -8.98
N CYS A 88 19.81 7.57 -7.83
CA CYS A 88 20.67 6.41 -7.69
C CYS A 88 20.39 5.44 -8.83
N ARG A 89 21.40 5.19 -9.68
CA ARG A 89 21.25 4.37 -10.90
C ARG A 89 20.95 2.90 -10.62
N TYR A 90 21.13 2.46 -9.38
CA TYR A 90 20.86 1.09 -8.97
C TYR A 90 19.42 0.92 -8.48
N CYS A 91 19.00 1.71 -7.48
CA CYS A 91 17.68 1.55 -6.89
C CYS A 91 16.57 2.38 -7.55
N CYS A 92 16.94 3.38 -8.36
CA CYS A 92 16.03 4.30 -9.07
C CYS A 92 14.98 5.00 -8.21
N SER A 93 15.13 4.97 -6.87
CA SER A 93 14.11 5.37 -5.90
C SER A 93 14.67 6.26 -4.79
N SER A 94 15.93 6.68 -4.92
CA SER A 94 16.58 7.57 -3.95
C SER A 94 17.43 8.57 -4.68
N THR A 95 17.33 9.82 -4.25
CA THR A 95 18.11 10.95 -4.78
C THR A 95 18.89 11.59 -3.64
N CYS A 96 20.07 12.11 -3.93
CA CYS A 96 20.86 12.82 -2.94
C CYS A 96 21.66 13.93 -3.59
N CYS A 97 21.57 15.15 -3.05
CA CYS A 97 22.25 16.32 -3.62
C CYS A 97 23.78 16.22 -3.58
N VAL A 98 24.38 16.49 -2.43
CA VAL A 98 25.84 16.59 -2.27
C VAL A 98 26.42 15.55 -1.32
N HIS A 99 25.56 14.72 -0.71
CA HIS A 99 26.04 13.68 0.19
C HIS A 99 26.42 12.43 -0.59
N THR A 100 27.54 11.82 -0.22
CA THR A 100 27.94 10.51 -0.72
C THR A 100 26.89 9.48 -0.32
N LEU A 101 26.18 8.96 -1.32
CA LEU A 101 25.34 7.78 -1.15
C LEU A 101 26.26 6.57 -1.03
N ASP A 102 26.74 6.28 0.17
CA ASP A 102 27.17 4.91 0.43
C ASP A 102 25.94 4.00 0.18
N ASN A 103 26.14 2.86 -0.48
CA ASN A 103 25.09 1.86 -0.72
C ASN A 103 24.38 1.45 0.58
N GLN A 104 25.08 1.57 1.72
CA GLN A 104 24.52 1.31 3.05
C GLN A 104 23.53 2.39 3.53
N ALA A 105 23.73 3.66 3.15
CA ALA A 105 22.96 4.80 3.70
C ALA A 105 21.46 4.77 3.32
N HIS A 106 21.08 4.03 2.28
CA HIS A 106 19.70 4.01 1.79
C HIS A 106 19.10 2.62 1.56
N LYS A 107 19.75 1.54 2.00
CA LYS A 107 19.29 0.16 1.76
C LYS A 107 18.99 -0.07 0.27
N CYS A 108 20.00 0.22 -0.55
CA CYS A 108 19.88 0.32 -2.01
C CYS A 108 19.25 -0.94 -2.64
N LYS A 109 19.63 -2.13 -2.15
CA LYS A 109 19.12 -3.43 -2.61
C LYS A 109 17.64 -3.61 -2.33
N GLU A 110 17.20 -3.32 -1.11
CA GLU A 110 15.80 -3.42 -0.68
C GLU A 110 14.94 -2.43 -1.46
N ARG A 111 15.42 -1.20 -1.64
CA ARG A 111 14.71 -0.19 -2.41
C ARG A 111 14.59 -0.53 -3.89
N ALA A 112 15.64 -1.10 -4.49
CA ALA A 112 15.58 -1.61 -5.86
C ALA A 112 14.52 -2.71 -6.00
N LYS A 113 14.38 -3.59 -5.00
CA LYS A 113 13.31 -4.59 -4.97
C LYS A 113 11.93 -3.94 -4.88
N CYS A 114 11.73 -2.99 -3.97
CA CYS A 114 10.46 -2.25 -3.84
C CYS A 114 10.08 -1.54 -5.15
N PHE A 115 11.01 -0.81 -5.76
CA PHE A 115 10.75 -0.14 -7.04
C PHE A 115 10.33 -1.11 -8.15
N ASN A 116 10.97 -2.28 -8.23
CA ASN A 116 10.59 -3.30 -9.21
C ASN A 116 9.23 -3.93 -8.90
N LEU A 117 8.89 -4.11 -7.62
CA LEU A 117 7.55 -4.54 -7.19
C LEU A 117 6.50 -3.53 -7.63
N ASP A 118 6.68 -2.25 -7.27
CA ASP A 118 5.75 -1.16 -7.61
C ASP A 118 5.54 -1.04 -9.12
N LYS A 119 6.63 -1.10 -9.89
CA LYS A 119 6.57 -1.09 -11.36
C LYS A 119 5.74 -2.24 -11.90
N GLN A 120 5.92 -3.45 -11.38
CA GLN A 120 5.14 -4.60 -11.84
C GLN A 120 3.69 -4.53 -11.40
N TYR A 121 3.41 -4.08 -10.19
CA TYR A 121 2.04 -3.80 -9.77
C TYR A 121 1.37 -2.80 -10.70
N ALA A 122 2.04 -1.69 -11.03
CA ALA A 122 1.49 -0.69 -11.97
C ALA A 122 1.21 -1.28 -13.36
N ILE A 123 2.04 -2.22 -13.85
CA ILE A 123 1.84 -2.90 -15.13
C ILE A 123 0.70 -3.93 -15.07
N LYS A 124 0.67 -4.77 -14.02
CA LYS A 124 -0.35 -5.82 -13.82
C LYS A 124 -1.73 -5.22 -13.49
N ASN A 125 -1.78 -4.09 -12.79
CA ASN A 125 -3.00 -3.37 -12.41
C ASN A 125 -3.76 -2.71 -13.58
N LYS A 126 -3.40 -2.98 -14.84
CA LYS A 126 -4.25 -2.61 -15.99
C LYS A 126 -5.51 -3.47 -16.12
N GLY A 127 -5.71 -4.46 -15.25
CA GLY A 127 -6.98 -5.15 -15.06
C GLY A 127 -7.23 -5.49 -13.58
N ASP A 128 -8.49 -5.70 -13.21
CA ASP A 128 -8.96 -6.17 -11.88
C ASP A 128 -8.52 -7.62 -11.59
N GLN A 129 -7.24 -7.93 -11.78
CA GLN A 129 -6.69 -9.24 -11.52
C GLN A 129 -6.60 -9.44 -10.00
N LYS A 130 -7.69 -9.93 -9.42
CA LYS A 130 -7.69 -10.47 -8.06
C LYS A 130 -6.61 -11.54 -7.98
N ILE A 131 -5.77 -11.48 -6.93
CA ILE A 131 -4.88 -12.61 -6.64
C ILE A 131 -5.79 -13.81 -6.39
N SER A 132 -5.68 -14.81 -7.26
CA SER A 132 -6.37 -16.08 -7.07
C SER A 132 -5.81 -16.71 -5.80
N ILE A 133 -6.63 -16.73 -4.74
CA ILE A 133 -6.31 -17.49 -3.54
C ILE A 133 -6.41 -18.94 -3.95
N LYS A 134 -5.26 -19.57 -4.19
CA LYS A 134 -5.24 -20.98 -4.55
C LYS A 134 -5.91 -21.79 -3.45
N PHE A 135 -6.66 -22.80 -3.86
CA PHE A 135 -7.40 -23.71 -2.99
C PHE A 135 -6.58 -24.25 -1.80
N LEU A 136 -5.27 -24.43 -1.96
CA LEU A 136 -4.40 -24.93 -0.89
C LEU A 136 -4.20 -23.96 0.27
N CYS A 137 -4.32 -22.64 0.06
CA CYS A 137 -4.32 -21.71 1.20
C CYS A 137 -5.57 -21.91 2.09
N LEU A 138 -6.63 -22.52 1.55
CA LEU A 138 -7.93 -22.73 2.21
C LEU A 138 -7.95 -24.01 3.06
N GLU A 139 -7.14 -25.01 2.72
CA GLU A 139 -6.98 -26.26 3.48
C GLU A 139 -5.89 -26.17 4.56
N MET A 140 -5.15 -25.06 4.59
CA MET A 140 -4.02 -24.86 5.48
C MET A 140 -4.48 -24.49 6.89
N ASP A 141 -3.99 -25.23 7.90
CA ASP A 141 -4.05 -24.76 9.29
C ASP A 141 -2.99 -23.68 9.51
N ILE A 142 -3.40 -22.41 9.45
CA ILE A 142 -2.48 -21.29 9.60
C ILE A 142 -1.89 -21.21 11.01
N ARG A 143 -2.45 -21.91 12.00
CA ARG A 143 -1.86 -22.00 13.36
C ARG A 143 -0.53 -22.73 13.34
N ALA A 144 -0.38 -23.69 12.43
CA ALA A 144 0.84 -24.48 12.25
C ALA A 144 1.93 -23.75 11.44
N VAL A 145 1.64 -22.54 10.95
CA VAL A 145 2.56 -21.79 10.08
C VAL A 145 3.20 -20.65 10.88
N PRO A 146 4.50 -20.76 11.26
CA PRO A 146 5.09 -19.83 12.22
C PRO A 146 5.57 -18.51 11.61
N ASN A 147 5.70 -18.41 10.28
CA ASN A 147 6.18 -17.21 9.61
C ASN A 147 5.65 -17.06 8.17
N MET A 148 5.74 -15.84 7.66
CA MET A 148 5.27 -15.47 6.33
C MET A 148 5.97 -16.24 5.21
N ALA A 149 7.25 -16.59 5.35
CA ALA A 149 7.97 -17.31 4.30
C ALA A 149 7.41 -18.72 4.09
N LEU A 150 7.10 -19.44 5.17
CA LEU A 150 6.46 -20.74 5.09
C LEU A 150 5.02 -20.63 4.57
N PHE A 151 4.29 -19.61 5.00
CA PHE A 151 2.93 -19.34 4.52
C PHE A 151 2.90 -19.17 2.99
N VAL A 152 3.76 -18.30 2.45
CA VAL A 152 3.84 -18.05 1.00
C VAL A 152 4.28 -19.32 0.25
N GLY A 153 5.27 -20.05 0.77
CA GLY A 153 5.72 -21.31 0.17
C GLY A 153 4.58 -22.33 0.03
N MET A 154 3.75 -22.46 1.08
CA MET A 154 2.57 -23.34 1.06
C MET A 154 1.51 -22.85 0.08
N CYS A 155 1.22 -21.54 0.07
CA CYS A 155 0.23 -20.97 -0.84
C CYS A 155 0.59 -21.10 -2.33
N ILE A 156 1.87 -21.06 -2.67
CA ILE A 156 2.34 -21.07 -4.07
C ILE A 156 2.73 -22.48 -4.54
N GLN A 157 2.77 -23.48 -3.64
CA GLN A 157 3.27 -24.85 -3.88
C GLN A 157 4.73 -24.88 -4.36
N ARG A 158 5.58 -24.02 -3.82
CA ARG A 158 7.01 -24.06 -4.12
C ARG A 158 7.73 -24.91 -3.09
N ASP A 159 8.66 -25.72 -3.58
CA ASP A 159 9.50 -26.56 -2.72
C ASP A 159 10.22 -25.69 -1.68
N LYS A 160 10.34 -26.23 -0.46
CA LYS A 160 10.75 -25.53 0.78
C LYS A 160 12.18 -24.94 0.73
N GLN A 161 12.85 -25.05 -0.41
CA GLN A 161 14.27 -24.73 -0.61
C GLN A 161 14.52 -23.51 -1.51
N HIS A 162 13.51 -22.88 -2.10
CA HIS A 162 13.73 -21.68 -2.92
C HIS A 162 14.02 -20.45 -2.06
N ARG A 163 15.31 -20.11 -1.92
CA ARG A 163 15.78 -18.88 -1.25
C ARG A 163 15.46 -17.60 -2.04
N ASN A 164 15.13 -17.72 -3.32
CA ASN A 164 14.89 -16.58 -4.21
C ASN A 164 13.38 -16.36 -4.40
N TRP A 165 12.86 -15.36 -3.69
CA TRP A 165 11.48 -14.95 -3.85
C TRP A 165 11.25 -14.29 -5.21
N THR A 166 10.20 -14.72 -5.91
CA THR A 166 9.63 -14.03 -7.06
C THR A 166 8.67 -12.93 -6.62
N LEU A 167 8.24 -12.11 -7.56
CA LEU A 167 7.38 -10.96 -7.27
C LEU A 167 5.99 -11.38 -6.81
N ASP A 168 5.49 -12.53 -7.27
CA ASP A 168 4.26 -13.12 -6.73
C ASP A 168 4.41 -13.50 -5.25
N ASP A 169 5.59 -13.93 -4.79
CA ASP A 169 5.81 -14.28 -3.39
C ASP A 169 5.64 -13.04 -2.49
N TYR A 170 6.27 -11.93 -2.88
CA TYR A 170 6.08 -10.64 -2.21
C TYR A 170 4.64 -10.16 -2.29
N ALA A 171 3.95 -10.38 -3.41
CA ALA A 171 2.56 -9.96 -3.55
C ALA A 171 1.64 -10.68 -2.55
N TYR A 172 1.84 -11.98 -2.34
CA TYR A 172 1.11 -12.72 -1.31
C TYR A 172 1.40 -12.17 0.09
N THR A 173 2.64 -11.74 0.37
CA THR A 173 2.92 -11.13 1.68
C THR A 173 2.15 -9.86 1.93
N ASP A 174 2.02 -9.00 0.93
CA ASP A 174 1.27 -7.75 1.05
C ASP A 174 -0.24 -8.01 1.22
N VAL A 175 -0.78 -8.94 0.43
CA VAL A 175 -2.20 -9.30 0.46
C VAL A 175 -2.62 -9.96 1.77
N PHE A 176 -1.83 -10.88 2.32
CA PHE A 176 -2.19 -11.64 3.52
C PHE A 176 -1.68 -11.04 4.83
N SER A 177 -0.83 -10.00 4.81
CA SER A 177 -0.24 -9.42 6.02
C SER A 177 -1.30 -9.00 7.04
N LYS A 178 -2.35 -8.29 6.61
CA LYS A 178 -3.42 -7.79 7.49
C LYS A 178 -4.23 -8.92 8.17
N PRO A 179 -4.86 -9.86 7.43
CA PRO A 179 -5.62 -10.93 8.06
C PRO A 179 -4.76 -11.84 8.94
N LEU A 180 -3.51 -12.14 8.53
CA LEU A 180 -2.60 -12.95 9.36
C LEU A 180 -2.15 -12.22 10.63
N THR A 181 -1.96 -10.90 10.58
CA THR A 181 -1.64 -10.10 11.77
C THR A 181 -2.80 -10.09 12.75
N LEU A 182 -4.04 -9.92 12.26
CA LEU A 182 -5.23 -10.03 13.11
C LEU A 182 -5.30 -11.41 13.75
N PHE A 183 -5.19 -12.48 12.95
CA PHE A 183 -5.21 -13.85 13.44
C PHE A 183 -4.13 -14.11 14.50
N TYR A 184 -2.91 -13.64 14.27
CA TYR A 184 -1.82 -13.73 15.23
C TYR A 184 -2.18 -13.05 16.56
N GLY A 185 -2.68 -11.82 16.52
CA GLY A 185 -3.10 -11.09 17.71
C GLY A 185 -4.22 -11.80 18.47
N MET A 186 -5.22 -12.31 17.76
CA MET A 186 -6.33 -13.08 18.35
C MET A 186 -5.85 -14.34 19.06
N ARG A 187 -4.86 -15.04 18.49
CA ARG A 187 -4.24 -16.22 19.10
C ARG A 187 -3.47 -15.91 20.38
N GLN A 188 -2.93 -14.69 20.51
CA GLN A 188 -2.23 -14.29 21.75
C GLN A 188 -3.20 -14.04 22.90
N ILE A 189 -4.44 -13.68 22.60
CA ILE A 189 -5.48 -13.34 23.58
C ILE A 189 -6.31 -14.57 23.95
N SER A 190 -6.47 -15.51 23.02
CA SER A 190 -7.25 -16.73 23.21
C SER A 190 -6.35 -17.88 23.66
N SER A 191 -6.84 -18.74 24.56
CA SER A 191 -6.13 -19.99 24.89
C SER A 191 -5.88 -20.80 23.60
N PRO A 192 -4.69 -21.41 23.40
CA PRO A 192 -4.27 -22.02 22.14
C PRO A 192 -5.22 -23.08 21.56
N ASN A 193 -6.17 -23.59 22.38
CA ASN A 193 -7.13 -24.62 22.02
C ASN A 193 -8.60 -24.13 21.92
N HIS A 194 -8.88 -22.84 22.10
CA HIS A 194 -10.25 -22.30 22.11
C HIS A 194 -10.35 -21.03 21.25
N PHE A 195 -10.12 -21.20 19.96
CA PHE A 195 -10.50 -20.20 18.98
C PHE A 195 -11.75 -20.69 18.25
N ASP A 196 -12.92 -20.32 18.75
CA ASP A 196 -14.22 -20.68 18.19
C ASP A 196 -15.05 -19.41 17.97
N MET A 197 -14.94 -18.83 16.77
CA MET A 197 -15.78 -17.70 16.38
C MET A 197 -17.13 -18.22 15.90
N SER A 198 -18.02 -18.60 16.81
CA SER A 198 -19.41 -18.89 16.43
C SER A 198 -20.20 -17.59 16.22
N GLY A 199 -21.01 -17.53 15.16
CA GLY A 199 -21.86 -16.37 14.86
C GLY A 199 -21.23 -15.34 13.92
N THR A 200 -21.41 -14.05 14.21
CA THR A 200 -20.96 -12.95 13.33
C THR A 200 -19.68 -12.31 13.86
N PHE A 201 -18.62 -12.35 13.06
CA PHE A 201 -17.35 -11.70 13.34
C PHE A 201 -17.20 -10.45 12.49
N ILE A 202 -17.09 -9.29 13.13
CA ILE A 202 -17.03 -7.99 12.45
C ILE A 202 -15.60 -7.45 12.54
N VAL A 203 -14.97 -7.22 11.39
CA VAL A 203 -13.65 -6.59 11.29
C VAL A 203 -13.82 -5.19 10.74
N HIS A 204 -13.44 -4.19 11.54
CA HIS A 204 -13.37 -2.81 11.09
C HIS A 204 -11.95 -2.53 10.56
N ILE A 205 -11.85 -2.17 9.28
CA ILE A 205 -10.59 -1.80 8.65
C ILE A 205 -10.65 -0.30 8.37
N ILE A 206 -9.87 0.46 9.13
CA ILE A 206 -9.64 1.88 8.85
C ILE A 206 -8.69 1.93 7.65
N THR A 207 -9.23 2.26 6.48
CA THR A 207 -8.47 2.30 5.22
C THR A 207 -7.96 3.70 4.93
N GLY A 208 -6.75 3.76 4.38
CA GLY A 208 -6.15 4.97 3.83
C GLY A 208 -6.13 5.03 2.29
N GLY A 209 -6.73 4.06 1.58
CA GLY A 209 -6.76 4.09 0.11
C GLY A 209 -7.23 2.81 -0.61
N SER A 210 -7.20 2.85 -1.94
CA SER A 210 -7.75 1.81 -2.84
C SER A 210 -7.07 0.43 -2.77
N MET A 211 -5.81 0.37 -2.30
CA MET A 211 -5.09 -0.90 -2.11
C MET A 211 -5.78 -1.84 -1.12
N ASP A 212 -6.45 -1.29 -0.10
CA ASP A 212 -7.07 -2.08 0.95
C ASP A 212 -8.32 -2.81 0.47
N ILE A 213 -8.99 -2.27 -0.55
CA ILE A 213 -10.17 -2.88 -1.16
C ILE A 213 -9.77 -4.09 -2.00
N ARG A 214 -8.63 -4.03 -2.69
CA ARG A 214 -8.16 -5.11 -3.57
C ARG A 214 -7.78 -6.38 -2.81
N ASN A 215 -7.37 -6.23 -1.56
CA ASN A 215 -6.95 -7.34 -0.71
C ASN A 215 -8.10 -7.91 0.13
N LEU A 216 -9.36 -7.49 -0.10
CA LEU A 216 -10.52 -7.95 0.68
C LEU A 216 -10.74 -9.46 0.61
N SER A 217 -10.50 -10.10 -0.53
CA SER A 217 -10.65 -11.55 -0.66
C SER A 217 -9.68 -12.32 0.26
N ALA A 218 -8.53 -11.74 0.61
CA ALA A 218 -7.54 -12.40 1.48
C ALA A 218 -8.09 -12.72 2.87
N TRP A 219 -9.07 -11.94 3.33
CA TRP A 219 -9.70 -12.11 4.63
C TRP A 219 -10.57 -13.36 4.73
N GLU A 220 -10.94 -13.96 3.60
CA GLU A 220 -11.59 -15.27 3.55
C GLU A 220 -10.77 -16.34 4.29
N ILE A 221 -9.44 -16.18 4.37
CA ILE A 221 -8.58 -17.11 5.11
C ILE A 221 -9.00 -17.29 6.57
N LEU A 222 -9.61 -16.27 7.19
CA LEU A 222 -10.09 -16.36 8.58
C LEU A 222 -11.25 -17.35 8.70
N LEU A 223 -12.16 -17.38 7.72
CA LEU A 223 -13.30 -18.31 7.67
C LEU A 223 -12.84 -19.76 7.59
N HIS A 224 -11.76 -20.01 6.85
CA HIS A 224 -11.16 -21.35 6.72
C HIS A 224 -10.55 -21.89 8.01
N GLN A 225 -10.29 -21.04 9.01
CA GLN A 225 -9.80 -21.47 10.31
C GLN A 225 -10.91 -21.75 11.31
N GLN A 226 -12.18 -21.57 10.95
CA GLN A 226 -13.33 -21.66 11.87
C GLN A 226 -14.22 -22.87 11.60
N LYS A 227 -15.06 -23.19 12.60
CA LYS A 227 -16.14 -24.16 12.46
C LYS A 227 -17.21 -23.69 11.48
N MET A 228 -17.97 -24.64 10.95
CA MET A 228 -19.11 -24.38 10.05
C MET A 228 -20.18 -23.58 10.80
N SER A 229 -20.30 -22.26 10.51
CA SER A 229 -21.37 -21.30 10.90
C SER A 229 -20.88 -19.86 11.13
N THR A 230 -19.62 -19.55 10.83
CA THR A 230 -19.09 -18.18 10.98
C THR A 230 -19.53 -17.27 9.84
N ILE A 231 -20.00 -16.06 10.16
CA ILE A 231 -20.23 -14.98 9.20
C ILE A 231 -19.15 -13.92 9.43
N LEU A 232 -18.27 -13.72 8.45
CA LEU A 232 -17.30 -12.62 8.48
C LEU A 232 -17.90 -11.39 7.80
N THR A 233 -17.98 -10.30 8.55
CA THR A 233 -18.37 -8.98 8.07
C THR A 233 -17.15 -8.07 8.09
N ILE A 234 -16.80 -7.48 6.95
CA ILE A 234 -15.70 -6.51 6.88
C ILE A 234 -16.31 -5.14 6.63
N VAL A 235 -16.10 -4.24 7.58
CA VAL A 235 -16.53 -2.84 7.53
C VAL A 235 -15.31 -2.00 7.21
N MET A 236 -15.31 -1.42 6.02
CA MET A 236 -14.24 -0.53 5.56
C MET A 236 -14.58 0.91 5.95
N ILE A 237 -13.69 1.59 6.68
CA ILE A 237 -13.90 2.96 7.15
C ILE A 237 -12.84 3.85 6.51
N GLY A 238 -13.25 4.79 5.67
CA GLY A 238 -12.34 5.73 5.02
C GLY A 238 -13.08 6.83 4.24
N PRO A 239 -12.46 8.03 4.10
CA PRO A 239 -13.11 9.20 3.51
C PRO A 239 -13.41 9.06 2.00
N GLU A 240 -12.70 8.17 1.30
CA GLU A 240 -12.87 7.95 -0.15
C GLU A 240 -13.81 6.77 -0.48
N LEU A 241 -14.44 6.17 0.52
CA LEU A 241 -15.35 5.04 0.30
C LEU A 241 -16.75 5.54 0.00
N GLN A 242 -17.33 5.06 -1.10
CA GLN A 242 -18.77 5.17 -1.33
C GLN A 242 -19.48 4.11 -0.48
N ASP A 243 -20.63 4.47 0.12
CA ASP A 243 -21.52 3.52 0.80
C ASP A 243 -21.94 2.43 -0.19
N LYS A 244 -21.26 1.29 -0.15
CA LYS A 244 -21.46 0.16 -1.07
C LYS A 244 -21.43 -1.15 -0.31
N GLN A 245 -22.60 -1.77 -0.24
CA GLN A 245 -22.78 -3.12 0.27
C GLN A 245 -22.55 -4.13 -0.86
N ASP A 246 -21.45 -4.88 -0.81
CA ASP A 246 -21.18 -5.96 -1.78
C ASP A 246 -21.08 -7.33 -1.10
N THR A 247 -21.84 -8.31 -1.58
CA THR A 247 -21.64 -9.70 -1.16
C THR A 247 -20.56 -10.32 -2.04
N LEU A 248 -19.37 -10.60 -1.48
CA LEU A 248 -18.33 -11.32 -2.21
C LEU A 248 -18.67 -12.81 -2.22
N LYS A 249 -18.67 -13.43 -3.41
CA LYS A 249 -18.77 -14.88 -3.55
C LYS A 249 -17.47 -15.50 -3.03
N THR A 250 -17.60 -16.24 -1.93
CA THR A 250 -16.58 -17.08 -1.31
C THR A 250 -16.52 -18.45 -1.99
N CYS A 251 -15.49 -19.24 -1.65
CA CYS A 251 -15.35 -20.62 -2.04
C CYS A 251 -16.41 -21.49 -1.37
N GLY A 252 -17.61 -21.55 -1.96
CA GLY A 252 -18.61 -22.63 -1.85
C GLY A 252 -19.19 -23.04 -0.49
N LEU A 253 -18.66 -22.58 0.66
CA LEU A 253 -19.00 -23.14 1.97
C LEU A 253 -19.43 -22.13 3.04
N GLN A 254 -19.22 -20.81 2.89
CA GLN A 254 -19.63 -19.82 3.92
C GLN A 254 -19.90 -18.43 3.33
N SER A 255 -21.01 -17.77 3.70
CA SER A 255 -21.40 -16.46 3.15
C SER A 255 -20.60 -15.29 3.75
N PHE A 256 -20.20 -14.35 2.90
CA PHE A 256 -19.44 -13.13 3.25
C PHE A 256 -20.28 -11.90 2.99
N ARG A 257 -20.33 -10.95 3.94
CA ARG A 257 -21.12 -9.71 3.77
C ARG A 257 -20.21 -8.50 3.98
N LYS A 258 -19.98 -7.71 2.92
CA LYS A 258 -19.39 -6.37 3.05
C LYS A 258 -20.51 -5.42 3.47
N VAL A 259 -20.23 -4.49 4.38
CA VAL A 259 -21.10 -3.34 4.68
C VAL A 259 -20.26 -2.10 4.59
#